data_AF-A0A5R9LWB5-F1
#
_entry.id   AF-A0A5R9LWB5-F1
#
_cell.length_a   1.000
_cell.length_b   1.000
_cell.length_c   1.000
_cell.angle_alpha   90.00
_cell.angle_beta   90.00
_cell.angle_gamma   90.00
#
_symmetry.space_group_name_H-M   'P 1'
#
loop_
_entity.id
_entity.type
_entity.pdbx_description
1 polymer ?
#
loop_
_entity_poly.entity_id
_entity_poly.type
_entity_poly.pdbx_seq_one_letter_code
_entity_poly.pdbx_strand_id
1 'polypeptide(L)' 'MKVTNHDAKSRRYTVLVNFKNQSGTVVDVSALNVPEVAAGATADATARSNRTLTGTVTAEVLSALRY' A
#
# COMPACT_ATOMS: atom_id res chain seq x y z
N MET A 1 0.47 2.62 6.51
CA MET A 1 -0.48 3.50 5.80
C MET A 1 -1.89 3.21 6.29
N LYS A 2 -2.83 4.14 6.09
CA LYS A 2 -4.25 3.94 6.43
C LYS A 2 -5.04 3.73 5.15
N VAL A 3 -5.96 2.76 5.15
CA VAL A 3 -6.88 2.50 4.04
C VAL A 3 -8.30 2.73 4.54
N THR A 4 -8.96 3.77 4.04
CA THR A 4 -10.32 4.15 4.42
C THR A 4 -11.31 3.69 3.36
N ASN A 5 -12.33 2.94 3.79
CA ASN A 5 -13.42 2.54 2.92
C ASN A 5 -14.55 3.58 2.94
N HIS A 6 -14.63 4.39 1.89
CA HIS A 6 -15.68 5.40 1.74
C HIS A 6 -16.99 4.85 1.14
N ASP A 7 -17.08 3.54 0.87
CA ASP A 7 -18.28 2.90 0.33
C ASP A 7 -19.28 2.52 1.43
N ALA A 8 -20.53 2.28 1.05
CA ALA A 8 -21.62 1.87 1.95
C ALA A 8 -21.62 0.37 2.29
N LYS A 9 -20.70 -0.41 1.70
CA LYS A 9 -20.52 -1.84 1.95
C LYS A 9 -19.07 -2.18 2.25
N SER A 10 -18.85 -3.33 2.87
CA SER A 10 -17.50 -3.89 3.06
C SER A 10 -16.76 -4.04 1.73
N ARG A 11 -15.46 -3.77 1.76
CA ARG A 11 -14.57 -3.86 0.58
C ARG A 11 -13.22 -4.44 0.96
N ARG A 12 -12.59 -5.10 0.00
CA ARG A 12 -11.17 -5.49 0.08
C ARG A 12 -10.35 -4.60 -0.83
N TYR A 13 -9.05 -4.54 -0.56
CA TYR A 13 -8.15 -3.70 -1.34
C TYR A 13 -6.89 -4.47 -1.74
N THR A 14 -6.38 -4.15 -2.91
CA THR A 14 -5.01 -4.44 -3.30
C THR A 14 -4.29 -3.11 -3.50
N VAL A 15 -3.24 -2.86 -2.73
CA VAL A 15 -2.47 -1.62 -2.76
C VAL A 15 -1.11 -1.90 -3.36
N LEU A 16 -0.72 -1.12 -4.36
CA LEU A 16 0.63 -1.11 -4.92
C LEU A 16 1.44 -0.01 -4.27
N VAL A 17 2.62 -0.36 -3.78
CA VAL A 17 3.56 0.57 -3.13
C VAL A 17 4.90 0.50 -3.85
N ASN A 18 5.37 1.65 -4.32
CA ASN A 18 6.71 1.82 -4.84
C ASN A 18 7.67 2.11 -3.68
N PHE A 19 8.83 1.47 -3.71
CA PHE A 19 9.99 1.85 -2.92
C PHE A 19 10.96 2.59 -3.81
N LYS A 20 11.32 3.82 -3.44
CA LYS A 20 12.21 4.69 -4.20
C LYS A 20 13.47 5.01 -3.40
N ASN A 21 14.61 5.09 -4.07
CA ASN A 21 15.84 5.61 -3.46
C ASN A 21 15.82 7.16 -3.42
N GLN A 22 16.88 7.77 -2.88
CA GLN A 22 16.98 9.23 -2.77
C GLN A 22 16.96 9.98 -4.12
N SER A 23 17.34 9.34 -5.23
CA SER A 23 17.25 9.95 -6.56
C SER A 23 15.85 9.84 -7.17
N GLY A 24 14.88 9.24 -6.46
CA GLY A 24 13.52 9.01 -6.94
C GLY A 24 13.37 7.79 -7.85
N THR A 25 14.43 7.01 -8.04
CA THR A 25 14.40 5.78 -8.84
C THR A 25 13.63 4.70 -8.09
N VAL A 26 12.69 4.04 -8.77
CA VAL A 26 11.97 2.87 -8.21
C VAL A 26 12.94 1.70 -8.12
N VAL A 27 13.12 1.17 -6.91
CA VAL A 27 14.03 0.04 -6.63
C VAL A 27 13.28 -1.24 -6.27
N ASP A 28 12.01 -1.13 -5.88
CA ASP A 28 11.11 -2.28 -5.69
C ASP A 28 9.64 -1.84 -5.75
N VAL A 29 8.75 -2.81 -6.01
CA VAL A 29 7.29 -2.61 -5.96
C VAL A 29 6.65 -3.78 -5.22
N SER A 30 5.84 -3.48 -4.20
CA SER A 30 5.07 -4.49 -3.47
C SER A 30 3.57 -4.33 -3.71
N ALA A 31 2.89 -5.46 -3.90
CA ALA A 31 1.43 -5.54 -3.83
C ALA A 31 1.02 -6.09 -2.46
N LEU A 32 0.16 -5.37 -1.74
CA LEU A 32 -0.41 -5.80 -0.47
C LEU A 32 -1.92 -5.97 -0.62
N ASN A 33 -2.42 -7.14 -0.21
CA ASN A 33 -3.84 -7.33 0.00
C ASN A 33 -4.20 -6.85 1.40
N VAL A 34 -5.12 -5.88 1.46
CA VAL A 34 -5.77 -5.48 2.71
C VAL A 34 -7.01 -6.34 2.86
N PRO A 35 -7.18 -7.02 4.00
CA PRO A 35 -8.40 -7.74 4.32
C PRO A 35 -9.63 -6.84 4.26
N GLU A 36 -10.79 -7.44 4.50
CA GLU A 36 -12.04 -6.70 4.47
C GLU A 36 -12.03 -5.49 5.41
N VAL A 37 -12.40 -4.33 4.87
CA VAL A 37 -12.61 -3.09 5.60
C VAL A 37 -14.10 -2.78 5.55
N ALA A 38 -14.74 -2.76 6.72
CA ALA A 38 -16.16 -2.46 6.85
C ALA A 38 -16.51 -1.09 6.24
N ALA A 39 -17.80 -0.88 5.93
CA ALA A 39 -18.30 0.39 5.41
C ALA A 39 -17.92 1.56 6.33
N GLY A 40 -17.36 2.63 5.77
CA GLY A 40 -16.89 3.80 6.53
C GLY A 40 -15.65 3.57 7.40
N ALA A 41 -15.15 2.34 7.52
CA ALA A 41 -14.05 2.02 8.43
C ALA A 41 -12.69 2.32 7.81
N THR A 42 -11.66 2.35 8.68
CA THR A 42 -10.27 2.50 8.28
C THR A 42 -9.45 1.34 8.84
N ALA A 43 -8.58 0.77 8.01
CA ALA A 43 -7.64 -0.27 8.40
C ALA A 43 -6.19 0.23 8.32
N ASP A 44 -5.34 -0.30 9.21
CA ASP A 44 -3.89 -0.17 9.10
C ASP A 44 -3.34 -1.21 8.14
N ALA A 45 -2.42 -0.77 7.28
CA ALA A 45 -1.77 -1.61 6.29
C ALA A 45 -0.27 -1.29 6.20
N THR A 46 0.55 -2.33 6.10
CA THR A 46 2.02 -2.22 6.01
C THR A 46 2.49 -2.99 4.78
N ALA A 47 2.99 -2.26 3.78
CA ALA A 47 3.71 -2.87 2.68
C ALA A 47 5.15 -3.14 3.10
N ARG A 48 5.68 -4.29 2.69
CA ARG A 48 7.06 -4.69 2.93
C ARG A 48 7.68 -5.13 1.60
N SER A 49 8.88 -4.64 1.32
CA SER A 49 9.70 -5.15 0.21
C SER A 49 10.10 -6.59 0.51
N ASN A 50 10.17 -7.44 -0.52
CA ASN A 50 10.75 -8.79 -0.37
C ASN A 50 12.28 -8.78 -0.47
N ARG A 51 12.88 -7.62 -0.75
CA ARG A 51 14.31 -7.42 -0.97
C ARG A 51 14.93 -6.72 0.24
N THR A 52 16.23 -6.92 0.41
CA THR A 52 17.03 -6.03 1.24
C THR A 52 17.36 -4.78 0.43
N LEU A 53 16.78 -3.65 0.81
CA LEU A 53 17.06 -2.35 0.19
C LEU A 53 18.11 -1.62 1.03
N THR A 54 19.10 -1.03 0.37
CA THR A 54 20.20 -0.30 1.02
C THR A 54 20.08 1.21 0.78
N GLY A 55 20.68 2.00 1.66
CA GLY A 55 20.56 3.46 1.64
C GLY A 55 19.19 3.94 2.11
N THR A 56 18.91 5.24 1.93
CA THR A 56 17.61 5.81 2.28
C THR A 56 16.57 5.44 1.22
N VAL A 57 15.46 4.87 1.68
CA VAL A 57 14.34 4.45 0.84
C VAL A 57 13.07 5.13 1.34
N THR A 58 12.27 5.64 0.40
CA THR A 58 10.92 6.14 0.65
C THR A 58 9.90 5.17 0.06
N ALA A 59 8.74 5.05 0.71
CA ALA A 59 7.62 4.25 0.24
C ALA A 59 6.47 5.16 -0.19
N GLU A 60 5.91 4.93 -1.37
CA GLU A 60 4.84 5.74 -1.95
C GLU A 60 3.72 4.83 -2.48
N VAL A 61 2.48 5.14 -2.14
CA VAL A 61 1.31 4.43 -2.70
C VAL A 61 1.15 4.84 -4.15
N LEU A 62 1.28 3.88 -5.06
CA LEU A 62 1.09 4.09 -6.49
C LEU A 62 -0.39 4.02 -6.86
N SER A 63 -1.08 3.00 -6.36
CA SER A 63 -2.49 2.75 -6.67
C SER A 63 -3.15 1.90 -5.60
N ALA A 64 -4.46 2.05 -5.43
CA ALA A 64 -5.29 1.15 -4.62
C ALA A 64 -6.48 0.68 -5.44
N LEU A 65 -6.54 -0.62 -5.69
CA LEU A 65 -7.71 -1.27 -6.29
C LEU A 65 -8.66 -1.69 -5.17
N ARG A 66 -9.94 -1.37 -5.32
CA ARG A 66 -11.03 -1.73 -4.41
C ARG A 66 -11.95 -2.74 -5.09
N TYR A 67 -12.29 -3.84 -4.41
CA TYR A 67 -13.23 -4.85 -4.90
C TYR A 67 -14.20 -5.32 -3.82
#